data_AF-A0A829PVQ1-F1
#
_entry.id   AF-A0A829PVQ1-F1
#
_cell.length_a   1.000
_cell.length_b   1.000
_cell.length_c   1.000
_cell.angle_alpha   90.00
_cell.angle_beta   90.00
_cell.angle_gamma   90.00
#
_symmetry.space_group_name_H-M   'P 1'
#
loop_
_entity.id
_entity.type
_entity.pdbx_description
1 polymer ?
#
loop_
_entity_poly.entity_id
_entity_poly.type
_entity_poly.pdbx_seq_one_letter_code
_entity_poly.pdbx_strand_id
1 'polypeptide(L)'
;MERVGNEATPNTALAGAKVSVGGFPAINADLKKAYDSDLREIIVVTLLIIFLVMCLLLRAVVAPLYLLGTVLLTYIASLGIGVLVFQVLLGQQLDWAVPAMTFVLIVAVGADYNMLFISRLREESARNMRVGIIRTVRQTGSVITSAGLVFAASLLGMMVGSVNQMVQMGFIIGVGILLDTFVVRTLMVPTLAQAFGKLSWWPSKA
;
A
#
# COMPACT_ATOMS: atom_id res chain seq x y z
N MET A 1 5.06 33.83 4.96
CA MET A 1 6.40 34.47 4.95
C MET A 1 6.75 34.96 3.54
N GLU A 2 6.77 34.09 2.53
CA GLU A 2 7.13 34.49 1.15
C GLU A 2 6.14 35.50 0.52
N ARG A 3 4.83 35.33 0.75
CA ARG A 3 3.82 36.33 0.39
C ARG A 3 4.07 37.70 1.04
N VAL A 4 4.48 37.73 2.30
CA VAL A 4 4.74 38.97 3.04
C VAL A 4 6.00 39.66 2.49
N GLY A 5 7.01 38.89 2.10
CA GLY A 5 8.21 39.40 1.44
C GLY A 5 7.93 39.99 0.06
N ASN A 6 7.14 39.30 -0.77
CA ASN A 6 6.75 39.77 -2.10
C ASN A 6 5.73 40.92 -2.08
N GLU A 7 4.93 41.04 -1.01
CA GLU A 7 4.01 42.17 -0.81
C GLU A 7 4.73 43.43 -0.28
N ALA A 8 5.95 43.30 0.26
CA ALA A 8 6.74 44.41 0.81
C ALA A 8 7.78 45.01 -0.18
N THR A 9 8.04 44.36 -1.31
CA THR A 9 8.98 44.82 -2.34
C THR A 9 8.46 45.91 -3.30
N PRO A 10 7.13 46.08 -3.57
CA PRO A 10 6.66 47.13 -4.47
C PRO A 10 7.01 48.53 -3.93
N ASN A 11 7.52 49.42 -4.79
CA ASN A 11 8.00 50.79 -4.48
C ASN A 11 9.30 50.89 -3.66
N THR A 12 10.09 49.84 -3.58
CA THR A 12 11.43 49.88 -2.99
C THR A 12 12.51 49.64 -4.05
N ALA A 13 13.78 49.91 -3.73
CA ALA A 13 14.93 49.58 -4.59
C ALA A 13 15.05 48.06 -4.91
N LEU A 14 14.24 47.22 -4.26
CA LEU A 14 14.20 45.77 -4.40
C LEU A 14 12.96 45.28 -5.19
N ALA A 15 12.26 46.17 -5.91
CA ALA A 15 11.05 45.83 -6.67
C ALA A 15 11.22 44.71 -7.73
N GLY A 16 12.46 44.41 -8.14
CA GLY A 16 12.81 43.29 -9.03
C GLY A 16 13.57 42.14 -8.34
N ALA A 17 13.71 42.16 -7.01
CA ALA A 17 14.46 41.15 -6.28
C ALA A 17 13.65 39.87 -6.09
N LYS A 18 14.28 38.71 -6.29
CA LYS A 18 13.69 37.40 -5.98
C LYS A 18 13.79 37.17 -4.47
N VAL A 19 12.66 37.25 -3.76
CA VAL A 19 12.60 36.99 -2.32
C VAL A 19 12.41 35.49 -2.09
N SER A 20 13.43 34.84 -1.56
CA SER A 20 13.36 33.44 -1.12
C SER A 20 13.37 33.39 0.40
N VAL A 21 12.51 32.55 0.99
CA VAL A 21 12.48 32.34 2.45
C VAL A 21 13.26 31.08 2.78
N GLY A 22 14.37 31.25 3.51
CA GLY A 22 15.17 30.14 4.02
C GLY A 22 14.83 29.76 5.46
N GLY A 23 15.57 28.79 6.00
CA GLY A 23 15.44 28.32 7.39
C GLY A 23 14.71 26.99 7.51
N PHE A 24 14.98 26.27 8.60
CA PHE A 24 14.48 24.90 8.82
C PHE A 24 12.94 24.76 8.66
N PRO A 25 12.11 25.68 9.16
CA PRO A 25 10.66 25.58 8.95
C PRO A 25 10.22 25.80 7.50
N ALA A 26 10.87 26.70 6.76
CA ALA A 26 10.55 26.98 5.36
C ALA A 26 10.91 25.79 4.47
N ILE A 27 12.10 25.21 4.68
CA ILE A 27 12.55 23.99 3.99
C ILE A 27 11.60 22.83 4.26
N ASN A 28 11.17 22.61 5.52
CA ASN A 28 10.22 21.53 5.82
C ASN A 28 8.83 21.76 5.21
N ALA A 29 8.37 23.00 5.11
CA ALA A 29 7.10 23.32 4.47
C ALA A 29 7.15 23.05 2.95
N ASP A 30 8.25 23.44 2.29
CA ASP A 30 8.48 23.16 0.87
C ASP A 30 8.61 21.66 0.62
N LEU A 31 9.34 20.96 1.49
CA LEU A 31 9.52 19.52 1.42
C LEU A 31 8.18 18.81 1.56
N LYS A 32 7.36 19.17 2.56
CA LYS A 32 6.02 18.61 2.74
C LYS A 32 5.13 18.84 1.51
N LYS A 33 5.16 20.03 0.93
CA LYS A 33 4.37 20.37 -0.25
C LYS A 33 4.79 19.57 -1.48
N ALA A 34 6.10 19.40 -1.70
CA ALA A 34 6.62 18.53 -2.76
C ALA A 34 6.17 17.09 -2.54
N TYR A 35 6.29 16.58 -1.31
CA TYR A 35 5.86 15.23 -0.95
C TYR A 35 4.37 14.97 -1.16
N ASP A 36 3.48 15.91 -0.85
CA ASP A 36 2.04 15.73 -1.06
C ASP A 36 1.68 15.60 -2.55
N SER A 37 2.39 16.34 -3.43
CA SER A 37 2.24 16.22 -4.88
C SER A 37 2.75 14.87 -5.38
N ASP A 38 3.97 14.52 -4.98
CA ASP A 38 4.64 13.29 -5.37
C ASP A 38 3.87 12.05 -4.90
N LEU A 39 3.27 12.11 -3.70
CA LEU A 39 2.45 11.05 -3.15
C LEU A 39 1.29 10.65 -4.06
N ARG A 40 0.57 11.63 -4.62
CA ARG A 40 -0.54 11.37 -5.52
C ARG A 40 -0.04 10.69 -6.80
N GLU A 41 1.06 11.17 -7.35
CA GLU A 41 1.66 10.62 -8.56
C GLU A 41 2.17 9.19 -8.32
N ILE A 42 2.89 8.95 -7.22
CA ILE A 42 3.38 7.63 -6.80
C ILE A 42 2.21 6.64 -6.68
N ILE A 43 1.10 7.04 -6.03
CA ILE A 43 -0.06 6.16 -5.87
C ILE A 43 -0.65 5.79 -7.23
N VAL A 44 -0.91 6.76 -8.10
CA VAL A 44 -1.53 6.50 -9.41
C VAL A 44 -0.62 5.64 -10.29
N VAL A 45 0.66 5.99 -10.38
CA VAL A 45 1.65 5.28 -11.22
C VAL A 45 1.86 3.86 -10.71
N THR A 46 2.02 3.66 -9.40
CA THR A 46 2.24 2.34 -8.80
C THR A 46 1.04 1.43 -9.03
N LEU A 47 -0.18 1.92 -8.79
CA LEU A 47 -1.40 1.15 -9.02
C LEU A 47 -1.58 0.78 -10.50
N LEU A 48 -1.28 1.71 -11.41
CA LEU A 48 -1.37 1.46 -12.85
C LEU A 48 -0.35 0.41 -13.30
N ILE A 49 0.89 0.51 -12.84
CA ILE A 49 1.94 -0.47 -13.17
C ILE A 49 1.57 -1.85 -12.65
N ILE A 50 1.19 -1.97 -11.37
CA ILE A 50 0.81 -3.26 -10.78
C ILE A 50 -0.40 -3.84 -11.51
N PHE A 51 -1.42 -3.04 -11.77
CA PHE A 51 -2.59 -3.47 -12.52
C PHE A 51 -2.20 -4.01 -13.91
N LEU A 52 -1.36 -3.28 -14.64
CA LEU A 52 -0.92 -3.67 -15.98
C LEU A 52 -0.10 -4.96 -15.96
N VAL A 53 0.84 -5.08 -15.02
CA VAL A 53 1.67 -6.28 -14.82
C VAL A 53 0.78 -7.49 -14.49
N MET A 54 -0.16 -7.34 -13.55
CA MET A 54 -1.11 -8.41 -13.21
C MET A 54 -2.02 -8.78 -14.39
N CYS A 55 -2.52 -7.80 -15.16
CA CYS A 55 -3.30 -8.06 -16.37
C CYS A 55 -2.51 -8.87 -17.40
N LEU A 56 -1.24 -8.51 -17.61
CA LEU A 56 -0.36 -9.18 -18.58
C LEU A 56 -0.05 -10.62 -18.17
N LEU A 57 0.23 -10.85 -16.89
CA LEU A 57 0.55 -12.17 -16.36
C LEU A 57 -0.67 -13.09 -16.31
N LEU A 58 -1.83 -12.58 -15.88
CA LEU A 58 -3.04 -13.37 -15.75
C LEU A 58 -3.83 -13.48 -17.05
N ARG A 59 -3.52 -12.65 -18.04
CA ARG A 59 -4.30 -12.48 -19.28
C ARG A 59 -5.79 -12.25 -19.00
N ALA A 60 -6.08 -11.58 -17.89
CA ALA A 60 -7.42 -11.33 -17.36
C ALA A 60 -7.46 -9.94 -16.72
N VAL A 61 -8.62 -9.28 -16.76
CA VAL A 61 -8.78 -7.90 -16.25
C VAL A 61 -9.54 -7.87 -14.92
N VAL A 62 -10.51 -8.78 -14.75
CA VAL A 62 -11.37 -8.82 -13.55
C VAL A 62 -10.59 -9.25 -12.32
N ALA A 63 -9.74 -10.28 -12.43
CA ALA A 63 -8.92 -10.76 -11.32
C ALA A 63 -7.96 -9.69 -10.76
N PRO A 64 -7.12 -9.03 -11.57
CA PRO A 64 -6.29 -7.92 -11.10
C PRO A 64 -7.07 -6.82 -10.40
N LEU A 65 -8.27 -6.48 -10.89
CA LEU A 65 -9.05 -5.35 -10.36
C LEU A 65 -9.47 -5.57 -8.91
N TYR A 66 -10.08 -6.72 -8.59
CA TYR A 66 -10.48 -6.98 -7.21
C TYR A 66 -9.27 -7.27 -6.31
N LEU A 67 -8.21 -7.90 -6.84
CA LEU A 67 -6.98 -8.13 -6.06
C LEU A 67 -6.32 -6.81 -5.66
N LEU A 68 -6.22 -5.87 -6.60
CA LEU A 68 -5.71 -4.53 -6.30
C LEU A 68 -6.61 -3.80 -5.28
N GLY A 69 -7.93 -3.93 -5.42
CA GLY A 69 -8.90 -3.41 -4.45
C GLY A 69 -8.68 -3.97 -3.05
N THR A 70 -8.39 -5.27 -2.93
CA THR A 70 -8.10 -5.89 -1.61
C THR A 70 -6.79 -5.40 -1.00
N VAL A 71 -5.75 -5.16 -1.80
CA VAL A 71 -4.48 -4.59 -1.32
C VAL A 71 -4.68 -3.16 -0.80
N LEU A 72 -5.43 -2.35 -1.54
CA LEU A 72 -5.79 -1.00 -1.13
C LEU A 72 -6.62 -1.00 0.16
N LEU A 73 -7.56 -1.93 0.30
CA LEU A 73 -8.34 -2.10 1.53
C LEU A 73 -7.43 -2.43 2.72
N THR A 74 -6.47 -3.35 2.55
CA THR A 74 -5.47 -3.66 3.59
C THR A 74 -4.65 -2.44 3.97
N TYR A 75 -4.17 -1.67 2.98
CA TYR A 75 -3.41 -0.46 3.24
C TYR A 75 -4.21 0.56 4.06
N ILE A 76 -5.44 0.87 3.63
CA ILE A 76 -6.31 1.83 4.34
C ILE A 76 -6.64 1.32 5.75
N ALA A 77 -6.94 0.04 5.91
CA ALA A 77 -7.22 -0.55 7.21
C ALA A 77 -6.00 -0.46 8.13
N SER A 78 -4.81 -0.80 7.63
CA SER A 78 -3.59 -0.75 8.44
C SER A 78 -3.19 0.67 8.80
N LEU A 79 -3.29 1.61 7.86
CA LEU A 79 -3.06 3.03 8.11
C LEU A 79 -4.05 3.56 9.15
N GLY A 80 -5.33 3.19 9.05
CA GLY A 80 -6.37 3.56 10.01
C GLY A 80 -6.10 3.03 11.42
N ILE A 81 -5.65 1.78 11.54
CA ILE A 81 -5.20 1.20 12.82
C ILE A 81 -3.97 1.94 13.34
N GLY A 82 -3.01 2.25 12.47
CA GLY A 82 -1.84 3.06 12.81
C GLY A 82 -2.22 4.44 13.36
N VAL A 83 -3.12 5.15 12.68
CA VAL A 83 -3.65 6.44 13.13
C VAL A 83 -4.34 6.31 14.48
N LEU A 84 -5.16 5.29 14.67
CA LEU A 84 -5.84 5.04 15.95
C LEU A 84 -4.85 4.79 17.08
N VAL A 85 -3.83 3.95 16.85
CA VAL A 85 -2.83 3.65 17.88
C VAL A 85 -1.95 4.87 18.15
N PHE A 86 -1.33 5.47 17.15
CA PHE A 86 -0.36 6.55 17.39
C PHE A 86 -1.02 7.88 17.74
N GLN A 87 -2.07 8.30 17.00
CA GLN A 87 -2.69 9.61 17.21
C GLN A 87 -3.69 9.61 18.37
N VAL A 88 -4.52 8.57 18.49
CA VAL A 88 -5.58 8.55 19.52
C VAL A 88 -5.05 7.98 20.85
N LEU A 89 -4.31 6.87 20.81
CA LEU A 89 -3.87 6.21 22.04
C LEU A 89 -2.56 6.80 22.60
N LEU A 90 -1.57 7.08 21.74
CA LEU A 90 -0.28 7.64 22.15
C LEU A 90 -0.20 9.18 22.06
N GLY A 91 -1.18 9.85 21.44
CA GLY A 91 -1.19 11.30 21.26
C GLY A 91 -0.08 11.84 20.35
N GLN A 92 0.55 10.99 19.53
CA GLN A 92 1.64 11.34 18.65
C GLN A 92 1.13 11.50 17.21
N GLN A 93 1.53 12.59 16.55
CA GLN A 93 1.24 12.75 15.13
C GLN A 93 2.04 11.76 14.29
N LEU A 94 1.42 11.27 13.22
CA LEU A 94 2.13 10.48 12.22
C LEU A 94 3.12 11.40 11.49
N ASP A 95 4.32 10.89 11.27
CA ASP A 95 5.28 11.55 10.40
C ASP A 95 4.73 11.57 8.96
N TRP A 96 4.95 12.69 8.27
CA TRP A 96 4.38 12.95 6.95
C TRP A 96 4.89 12.01 5.86
N ALA A 97 6.06 11.38 6.05
CA ALA A 97 6.60 10.39 5.12
C ALA A 97 6.08 8.95 5.38
N VAL A 98 5.45 8.69 6.53
CA VAL A 98 4.97 7.34 6.91
C VAL A 98 3.89 6.81 5.97
N PRO A 99 2.82 7.57 5.63
CA PRO A 99 1.79 7.08 4.71
C PRO A 99 2.36 6.68 3.35
N ALA A 100 3.35 7.44 2.84
CA ALA A 100 4.01 7.20 1.56
C ALA A 100 4.78 5.88 1.54
N MET A 101 5.70 5.69 2.49
CA MET A 101 6.57 4.52 2.50
C MET A 101 5.79 3.25 2.83
N THR A 102 4.84 3.34 3.76
CA THR A 102 3.97 2.21 4.11
C THR A 102 3.06 1.82 2.96
N PHE A 103 2.57 2.79 2.16
CA PHE A 103 1.83 2.50 0.93
C PHE A 103 2.66 1.66 -0.03
N VAL A 104 3.84 2.15 -0.41
CA VAL A 104 4.70 1.48 -1.38
C VAL A 104 5.04 0.06 -0.92
N LEU A 105 5.42 -0.13 0.35
CA LEU A 105 5.78 -1.44 0.88
C LEU A 105 4.59 -2.39 0.99
N ILE A 106 3.47 -1.97 1.57
CA ILE A 106 2.28 -2.83 1.70
C ILE A 106 1.75 -3.22 0.31
N VAL A 107 1.73 -2.27 -0.62
CA VAL A 107 1.24 -2.51 -1.98
C VAL A 107 2.19 -3.43 -2.76
N ALA A 108 3.50 -3.23 -2.69
CA ALA A 108 4.48 -4.08 -3.34
C ALA A 108 4.37 -5.54 -2.84
N VAL A 109 4.37 -5.71 -1.51
CA VAL A 109 4.31 -7.03 -0.87
C VAL A 109 2.97 -7.70 -1.15
N GLY A 110 1.86 -6.97 -1.04
CA GLY A 110 0.52 -7.48 -1.31
C GLY A 110 0.34 -7.93 -2.76
N ALA A 111 0.89 -7.18 -3.73
CA ALA A 111 0.84 -7.52 -5.14
C ALA A 111 1.57 -8.83 -5.45
N ASP A 112 2.80 -9.00 -4.94
CA ASP A 112 3.63 -10.18 -5.19
C ASP A 112 2.97 -11.46 -4.65
N TYR A 113 2.43 -11.42 -3.43
CA TYR A 113 1.76 -12.58 -2.86
C TYR A 113 0.41 -12.86 -3.53
N ASN A 114 -0.36 -11.83 -3.90
CA ASN A 114 -1.62 -12.01 -4.63
C ASN A 114 -1.37 -12.67 -5.99
N MET A 115 -0.30 -12.27 -6.67
CA MET A 115 0.12 -12.86 -7.94
C MET A 115 0.48 -14.36 -7.79
N LEU A 116 1.28 -14.74 -6.80
CA LEU A 116 1.64 -16.14 -6.58
C LEU A 116 0.44 -17.03 -6.22
N PHE A 117 -0.52 -16.48 -5.47
CA PHE A 117 -1.72 -17.22 -5.11
C PHE A 117 -2.65 -17.41 -6.32
N ILE A 118 -2.91 -16.34 -7.07
CA ILE A 118 -3.86 -16.37 -8.18
C ILE A 118 -3.33 -17.16 -9.38
N SER A 119 -2.00 -17.19 -9.61
CA SER A 119 -1.41 -18.05 -10.64
C SER A 119 -1.65 -19.53 -10.33
N ARG A 120 -1.37 -19.96 -9.10
CA ARG A 120 -1.69 -21.32 -8.63
C ARG A 120 -3.18 -21.61 -8.62
N LEU A 121 -4.01 -20.61 -8.28
CA LEU A 121 -5.46 -20.75 -8.33
C LEU A 121 -5.92 -21.01 -9.77
N ARG A 122 -5.34 -20.33 -10.75
CA ARG A 122 -5.66 -20.52 -12.17
C ARG A 122 -5.34 -21.94 -12.63
N GLU A 123 -4.17 -22.45 -12.25
CA GLU A 123 -3.71 -23.80 -12.58
C GLU A 123 -4.64 -24.88 -12.01
N GLU A 124 -5.02 -24.77 -10.73
CA GLU A 124 -5.89 -25.76 -10.08
C GLU A 124 -7.39 -25.59 -10.41
N SER A 125 -7.81 -24.40 -10.85
CA SER A 125 -9.22 -24.10 -11.16
C SER A 125 -9.66 -24.44 -12.59
N ALA A 126 -8.74 -24.92 -13.45
CA ALA A 126 -9.01 -25.24 -14.86
C ALA A 126 -10.15 -26.27 -15.06
N ARG A 127 -10.39 -27.16 -14.10
CA ARG A 127 -11.48 -28.15 -14.17
C ARG A 127 -12.69 -27.81 -13.31
N ASN A 128 -12.49 -27.31 -12.09
CA ASN A 128 -13.58 -26.94 -11.18
C ASN A 128 -13.13 -25.86 -10.19
N MET A 129 -13.67 -24.65 -10.33
CA MET A 129 -13.32 -23.48 -9.52
C MET A 129 -13.45 -23.73 -8.01
N ARG A 130 -14.49 -24.45 -7.55
CA ARG A 130 -14.69 -24.71 -6.12
C ARG A 130 -13.62 -25.64 -5.55
N VAL A 131 -13.28 -26.70 -6.30
CA VAL A 131 -12.26 -27.67 -5.89
C VAL A 131 -10.86 -27.05 -5.99
N GLY A 132 -10.62 -26.23 -7.02
CA GLY A 132 -9.39 -25.47 -7.22
C GLY A 132 -9.11 -24.54 -6.05
N ILE A 133 -10.08 -23.71 -5.65
CA ILE A 133 -9.95 -22.82 -4.48
C ILE A 133 -9.56 -23.61 -3.22
N ILE A 134 -10.27 -24.71 -2.91
CA ILE A 134 -10.01 -25.51 -1.71
C ILE A 134 -8.60 -26.12 -1.75
N ARG A 135 -8.17 -26.64 -2.90
CA ARG A 135 -6.83 -27.22 -3.06
C ARG A 135 -5.73 -26.17 -2.96
N THR A 136 -5.88 -25.05 -3.65
CA THR A 136 -4.92 -23.95 -3.60
C THR A 136 -4.78 -23.44 -2.18
N VAL A 137 -5.88 -23.12 -1.49
CA VAL A 137 -5.83 -22.66 -0.08
C VAL A 137 -5.17 -23.69 0.83
N ARG A 138 -5.47 -24.98 0.67
CA ARG A 138 -4.87 -26.04 1.50
C ARG A 138 -3.37 -26.20 1.25
N GLN A 139 -2.91 -26.09 0.01
CA GLN A 139 -1.50 -26.29 -0.34
C GLN A 139 -0.65 -25.04 -0.07
N THR A 140 -1.18 -23.85 -0.36
CA THR A 140 -0.41 -22.61 -0.24
C THR A 140 -0.62 -21.93 1.11
N GLY A 141 -1.69 -22.25 1.84
CA GLY A 141 -2.04 -21.59 3.10
C GLY A 141 -0.94 -21.67 4.15
N SER A 142 -0.35 -22.86 4.37
CA SER A 142 0.72 -23.05 5.36
C SER A 142 1.98 -22.25 5.02
N VAL A 143 2.40 -22.30 3.74
CA VAL A 143 3.60 -21.60 3.26
C VAL A 143 3.41 -20.09 3.29
N ILE A 144 2.23 -19.59 2.89
CA ILE A 144 1.98 -18.16 2.88
C ILE A 144 1.81 -17.63 4.30
N THR A 145 1.17 -18.38 5.19
CA THR A 145 1.01 -17.97 6.59
C THR A 145 2.37 -17.91 7.30
N SER A 146 3.25 -18.89 7.08
CA SER A 146 4.58 -18.87 7.68
C SER A 146 5.46 -17.75 7.12
N ALA A 147 5.45 -17.53 5.80
CA ALA A 147 6.18 -16.43 5.18
C ALA A 147 5.67 -15.06 5.65
N GLY A 148 4.34 -14.88 5.69
CA GLY A 148 3.70 -13.65 6.16
C GLY A 148 4.02 -13.37 7.63
N LEU A 149 4.02 -14.40 8.49
CA LEU A 149 4.36 -14.24 9.91
C LEU A 149 5.82 -13.86 10.12
N VAL A 150 6.76 -14.50 9.41
CA VAL A 150 8.20 -14.16 9.48
C VAL A 150 8.45 -12.72 9.01
N PHE A 151 7.80 -12.33 7.91
CA PHE A 151 7.95 -10.99 7.36
C PHE A 151 7.33 -9.93 8.25
N ALA A 152 6.11 -10.18 8.77
CA ALA A 152 5.48 -9.31 9.76
C ALA A 152 6.33 -9.17 11.02
N ALA A 153 6.88 -10.28 11.55
CA ALA A 153 7.75 -10.24 12.72
C ALA A 153 9.01 -9.39 12.48
N SER A 154 9.59 -9.48 11.28
CA SER A 154 10.78 -8.70 10.92
C SER A 154 10.49 -7.19 10.87
N LEU A 155 9.35 -6.79 10.31
CA LEU A 155 8.96 -5.38 10.25
C LEU A 155 8.45 -4.83 11.59
N LEU A 156 7.74 -5.64 12.37
CA LEU A 156 7.41 -5.30 13.76
C LEU A 156 8.68 -5.10 14.60
N GLY A 157 9.79 -5.77 14.26
CA GLY A 157 11.09 -5.53 14.86
C GLY A 157 11.58 -4.07 14.73
N MET A 158 11.16 -3.33 13.70
CA MET A 158 11.47 -1.90 13.55
C MET A 158 10.87 -1.05 14.68
N MET A 159 9.86 -1.56 15.41
CA MET A 159 9.28 -0.89 16.58
C MET A 159 10.23 -0.78 17.76
N VAL A 160 11.32 -1.56 17.76
CA VAL A 160 12.39 -1.45 18.77
C VAL A 160 13.31 -0.25 18.48
N GLY A 161 13.20 0.34 17.28
CA GLY A 161 14.00 1.51 16.90
C GLY A 161 13.72 2.73 17.78
N SER A 162 14.73 3.59 17.92
CA SER A 162 14.62 4.86 18.68
C SER A 162 14.00 6.00 17.87
N VAL A 163 13.80 5.81 16.57
CA VAL A 163 13.25 6.82 15.66
C VAL A 163 11.76 6.58 15.47
N ASN A 164 10.93 7.55 15.86
CA ASN A 164 9.46 7.41 15.84
C ASN A 164 8.93 7.02 14.44
N GLN A 165 9.50 7.59 13.38
CA GLN A 165 9.16 7.25 12.00
C GLN A 165 9.35 5.75 11.70
N MET A 166 10.43 5.14 12.18
CA MET A 166 10.70 3.71 12.00
C MET A 166 9.71 2.85 12.78
N VAL A 167 9.36 3.26 14.00
CA VAL A 167 8.39 2.56 14.85
C VAL A 167 7.00 2.57 14.21
N GLN A 168 6.56 3.74 13.73
CA GLN A 168 5.28 3.91 13.05
C GLN A 168 5.20 3.06 11.78
N MET A 169 6.26 3.08 10.95
CA MET A 169 6.33 2.25 9.74
C MET A 169 6.30 0.76 10.09
N GLY A 170 7.12 0.31 11.03
CA GLY A 170 7.17 -1.10 11.45
C GLY A 170 5.82 -1.63 11.91
N PHE A 171 5.12 -0.85 12.73
CA PHE A 171 3.79 -1.20 13.20
C PHE A 171 2.76 -1.26 12.07
N ILE A 172 2.66 -0.21 11.24
CA ILE A 172 1.67 -0.14 10.15
C ILE A 172 1.93 -1.23 9.11
N ILE A 173 3.17 -1.49 8.73
CA ILE A 173 3.45 -2.51 7.73
C ILE A 173 3.23 -3.90 8.33
N GLY A 174 3.70 -4.13 9.56
CA GLY A 174 3.51 -5.39 10.28
C GLY A 174 2.03 -5.77 10.42
N VAL A 175 1.20 -4.85 10.91
CA VAL A 175 -0.26 -5.04 11.02
C VAL A 175 -0.87 -5.24 9.63
N GLY A 176 -0.42 -4.50 8.62
CA GLY A 176 -0.92 -4.62 7.25
C GLY A 176 -0.68 -6.01 6.67
N ILE A 177 0.52 -6.57 6.85
CA ILE A 177 0.86 -7.92 6.40
C ILE A 177 0.04 -8.97 7.15
N LEU A 178 -0.15 -8.80 8.47
CA LEU A 178 -0.97 -9.73 9.25
C LEU A 178 -2.43 -9.70 8.77
N LEU A 179 -3.00 -8.51 8.54
CA LEU A 179 -4.34 -8.37 7.98
C LEU A 179 -4.45 -8.99 6.58
N ASP A 180 -3.47 -8.75 5.71
CA ASP A 180 -3.45 -9.36 4.38
C ASP A 180 -3.45 -10.89 4.50
N THR A 181 -2.55 -11.42 5.33
CA THR A 181 -2.32 -12.86 5.48
C THR A 181 -3.51 -13.57 6.10
N PHE A 182 -4.07 -13.04 7.18
CA PHE A 182 -5.08 -13.73 7.99
C PHE A 182 -6.53 -13.37 7.65
N VAL A 183 -6.78 -12.21 7.04
CA VAL A 183 -8.15 -11.76 6.74
C VAL A 183 -8.37 -11.73 5.24
N VAL A 184 -7.52 -11.02 4.50
CA VAL A 184 -7.77 -10.79 3.08
C VAL A 184 -7.54 -12.07 2.27
N ARG A 185 -6.42 -12.73 2.47
CA ARG A 185 -6.02 -13.88 1.66
C ARG A 185 -6.77 -15.16 1.97
N THR A 186 -7.12 -15.37 3.24
CA THR A 186 -7.83 -16.57 3.72
C THR A 186 -9.33 -16.47 3.48
N LEU A 187 -9.91 -15.26 3.53
CA LEU A 187 -11.36 -15.05 3.44
C LEU A 187 -11.75 -14.24 2.20
N MET A 188 -11.31 -12.99 2.09
CA MET A 188 -11.75 -12.10 1.01
C MET A 188 -11.42 -12.63 -0.38
N VAL A 189 -10.17 -13.04 -0.63
CA VAL A 189 -9.72 -13.45 -1.97
C VAL A 189 -10.46 -14.71 -2.46
N PRO A 190 -10.58 -15.81 -1.69
CA PRO A 190 -11.39 -16.96 -2.08
C PRO A 190 -12.86 -16.63 -2.30
N THR A 191 -13.47 -15.80 -1.44
CA THR A 191 -14.87 -15.39 -1.57
C THR A 191 -15.11 -14.55 -2.81
N LEU A 192 -14.23 -13.58 -3.11
CA LEU A 192 -14.30 -12.78 -4.34
C LEU A 192 -14.08 -13.66 -5.58
N ALA A 193 -13.08 -14.54 -5.55
CA ALA A 193 -12.82 -15.47 -6.64
C ALA A 193 -14.01 -16.40 -6.91
N GLN A 194 -14.71 -16.85 -5.86
CA GLN A 194 -15.94 -17.63 -5.98
C GLN A 194 -17.11 -16.80 -6.51
N ALA A 195 -17.28 -15.57 -6.03
CA ALA A 195 -18.36 -14.68 -6.44
C ALA A 195 -18.27 -14.29 -7.93
N PHE A 196 -17.07 -13.96 -8.41
CA PHE A 196 -16.83 -13.64 -9.82
C PHE A 196 -16.70 -14.89 -10.70
N GLY A 197 -16.36 -16.06 -10.13
CA GLY A 197 -16.41 -17.36 -10.79
C GLY A 197 -15.62 -17.41 -12.12
N LYS A 198 -16.32 -17.71 -13.23
CA LYS A 198 -15.71 -17.75 -14.57
C LYS A 198 -15.37 -16.35 -15.12
N LEU A 199 -15.98 -15.29 -14.58
CA LEU A 199 -15.76 -13.91 -15.00
C LEU A 199 -14.38 -13.40 -14.55
N SER A 200 -13.82 -13.96 -13.47
CA SER A 200 -12.49 -13.63 -12.97
C SER A 200 -11.39 -13.76 -14.03
N TRP A 201 -11.58 -14.67 -14.98
CA TRP A 201 -10.60 -14.97 -16.03
C TRP A 201 -10.83 -14.18 -17.33
N TRP A 202 -11.92 -13.43 -17.45
CA TRP A 202 -12.22 -12.66 -18.67
C TRP A 202 -11.09 -11.66 -18.99
N PRO A 203 -10.57 -11.61 -20.23
CA PRO A 203 -11.05 -12.25 -21.49
C PRO A 203 -10.51 -13.65 -21.79
N SER A 204 -9.54 -14.15 -21.02
CA SER A 204 -9.02 -15.52 -21.15
C SER A 204 -10.09 -16.54 -20.71
N LYS A 205 -10.62 -17.33 -21.63
CA LYS A 205 -11.40 -18.53 -21.28
C LYS A 205 -10.42 -19.58 -20.74
N ALA A 206 -10.27 -19.66 -19.41
CA ALA A 206 -9.61 -20.79 -18.76
C ALA A 206 -10.51 -22.04 -18.87
#